data_AF-A0A2E6WLY3-F1
#
_entry.id   AF-A0A2E6WLY3-F1
#
_cell.length_a   1.000
_cell.length_b   1.000
_cell.length_c   1.000
_cell.angle_alpha   90.00
_cell.angle_beta   90.00
_cell.angle_gamma   90.00
#
_symmetry.space_group_name_H-M   'P 1'
#
loop_
_entity.id
_entity.type
_entity.pdbx_description
1 polymer ?
#
loop_
_entity_poly.entity_id
_entity_poly.type
_entity_poly.pdbx_seq_one_letter_code
_entity_poly.pdbx_strand_id
1 'polypeptide(L)'
;MSETSDVPLEDLPFDELRHQAFSVAEHRMDIGFFTDLFGHMPGMVSIEGEQGDLGAIGGTFIETVRAVREMFGSGDLDPDTEALLRARFATYIREHQDG
;
A
#
# COMPACT_ATOMS: atom_id res chain seq x y z
N MET A 1 -3.61 1.42 30.76
CA MET A 1 -4.72 1.55 29.80
C MET A 1 -4.15 2.39 28.68
N SER A 2 -3.77 1.76 27.56
CA SER A 2 -3.17 2.46 26.44
C SER A 2 -4.24 3.32 25.80
N GLU A 3 -4.09 4.63 25.94
CA GLU A 3 -4.84 5.62 25.17
C GLU A 3 -4.35 5.47 23.72
N THR A 4 -5.01 4.58 22.97
CA THR A 4 -4.95 4.58 21.52
C THR A 4 -5.50 5.93 21.11
N SER A 5 -4.61 6.88 20.85
CA SER A 5 -4.97 8.22 20.40
C SER A 5 -6.05 8.10 19.33
N ASP A 6 -7.22 8.67 19.63
CA ASP A 6 -8.39 8.82 18.76
C ASP A 6 -8.07 9.83 17.64
N VAL A 7 -6.91 9.69 17.00
CA VAL A 7 -6.64 10.39 15.76
C VAL A 7 -7.26 9.49 14.70
N PRO A 8 -8.32 9.95 13.99
CA PRO A 8 -8.86 9.16 12.91
C PRO A 8 -7.72 8.87 11.94
N LEU A 9 -7.59 7.61 11.51
CA LEU A 9 -6.51 7.19 10.60
C LEU A 9 -6.41 8.14 9.39
N GLU A 10 -7.55 8.66 8.94
CA GLU A 10 -7.70 9.62 7.85
C GLU A 10 -7.10 11.01 8.12
N ASP A 11 -6.70 11.33 9.35
CA ASP A 11 -6.02 12.58 9.75
C ASP A 11 -4.49 12.42 9.81
N LEU A 12 -3.99 11.18 9.94
CA LEU A 12 -2.56 10.88 9.94
C LEU A 12 -1.88 11.26 8.61
N PRO A 13 -0.63 11.74 8.61
CA PRO A 13 0.09 12.04 7.37
C PRO A 13 0.19 10.80 6.48
N PHE A 14 0.15 11.00 5.16
CA PHE A 14 0.11 9.91 4.18
C PHE A 14 1.26 8.91 4.36
N ASP A 15 2.46 9.41 4.65
CA ASP A 15 3.64 8.58 4.90
C ASP A 15 3.46 7.64 6.11
N GLU A 16 2.83 8.14 7.17
CA GLU A 16 2.59 7.38 8.40
C GLU A 16 1.48 6.34 8.22
N LEU A 17 0.40 6.70 7.50
CA LEU A 17 -0.62 5.75 7.08
C LEU A 17 -0.05 4.63 6.22
N ARG A 18 0.74 4.99 5.20
CA ARG A 18 1.43 4.04 4.33
C ARG A 18 2.30 3.11 5.16
N HIS A 19 3.11 3.66 6.05
CA HIS A 19 4.02 2.87 6.88
C HIS A 19 3.27 1.89 7.79
N GLN A 20 2.17 2.31 8.42
CA GLN A 20 1.34 1.43 9.23
C GLN A 20 0.67 0.33 8.41
N ALA A 21 0.05 0.67 7.27
CA ALA A 21 -0.61 -0.30 6.41
C ALA A 21 0.39 -1.35 5.89
N PHE A 22 1.57 -0.89 5.47
CA PHE A 22 2.64 -1.76 5.00
C PHE A 22 3.13 -2.66 6.13
N SER A 23 3.35 -2.12 7.33
CA SER A 23 3.76 -2.91 8.48
C SER A 23 2.74 -4.01 8.81
N VAL A 24 1.44 -3.69 8.81
CA VAL A 24 0.38 -4.68 9.03
C VAL A 24 0.36 -5.75 7.94
N ALA A 25 0.45 -5.34 6.67
CA ALA A 25 0.51 -6.27 5.54
C ALA A 25 1.78 -7.13 5.53
N GLU A 26 2.93 -6.57 5.93
CA GLU A 26 4.20 -7.28 6.06
C GLU A 26 4.14 -8.34 7.16
N HIS A 27 3.63 -8.00 8.35
CA HIS A 27 3.43 -8.97 9.44
C HIS A 27 2.51 -10.12 9.05
N ARG A 28 1.51 -9.84 8.21
CA ARG A 28 0.54 -10.84 7.72
C ARG A 28 1.02 -11.59 6.47
N MET A 29 2.14 -11.16 5.88
CA MET A 29 2.61 -11.62 4.57
C MET A 29 1.50 -11.53 3.50
N ASP A 30 0.71 -10.45 3.53
CA ASP A 30 -0.44 -10.26 2.65
C ASP A 30 0.01 -9.78 1.26
N ILE A 31 0.43 -10.73 0.42
CA ILE A 31 0.85 -10.46 -0.96
C ILE A 31 -0.31 -9.87 -1.80
N GLY A 32 -1.55 -10.22 -1.45
CA GLY A 32 -2.75 -9.73 -2.11
C GLY A 32 -2.88 -8.21 -1.98
N PHE A 33 -2.65 -7.67 -0.79
CA PHE A 33 -2.63 -6.23 -0.54
C PHE A 33 -1.62 -5.49 -1.43
N PHE A 34 -0.39 -5.99 -1.52
CA PHE A 34 0.66 -5.34 -2.34
C PHE A 34 0.39 -5.44 -3.83
N THR A 35 -0.19 -6.55 -4.29
CA THR A 35 -0.55 -6.76 -5.70
C THR A 35 -1.76 -5.89 -6.08
N ASP A 36 -2.74 -5.75 -5.19
CA ASP A 36 -3.90 -4.85 -5.34
C ASP A 36 -3.46 -3.38 -5.47
N LEU A 37 -2.55 -2.93 -4.61
CA LEU A 37 -1.95 -1.59 -4.69
C LEU A 37 -1.22 -1.36 -6.01
N PHE A 38 -0.50 -2.36 -6.50
CA PHE A 38 0.25 -2.28 -7.74
C PHE A 38 -0.68 -2.16 -8.96
N GLY A 39 -1.80 -2.91 -8.97
CA GLY A 39 -2.80 -2.86 -10.04
C GLY A 39 -3.58 -1.54 -10.11
N HIS A 40 -3.73 -0.84 -8.98
CA HIS A 40 -4.48 0.43 -8.91
C HIS A 40 -3.66 1.67 -9.29
N MET A 41 -2.35 1.53 -9.59
CA MET A 41 -1.51 2.67 -9.93
C MET A 41 -1.80 3.20 -11.35
N PRO A 42 -2.07 4.51 -11.53
CA PRO A 42 -2.31 5.12 -12.83
C PRO A 42 -1.02 5.11 -13.65
N GLY A 43 -0.92 4.16 -14.59
CA GLY A 43 0.27 3.89 -15.40
C GLY A 43 0.60 2.41 -15.52
N MET A 44 0.16 1.61 -14.55
CA MET A 44 0.29 0.15 -14.57
C MET A 44 -0.85 -0.53 -15.32
N VAL A 45 -2.05 0.07 -15.35
CA VAL A 45 -3.17 -0.42 -16.18
C VAL A 45 -2.81 -0.51 -17.68
N SER A 46 -1.86 0.28 -18.16
CA SER A 46 -1.37 0.21 -19.55
C SER A 46 -0.47 -1.00 -19.83
N ILE A 47 0.09 -1.65 -18.81
CA ILE A 47 0.90 -2.87 -18.96
C ILE A 47 0.06 -4.15 -18.82
N GLU A 48 -1.27 -4.06 -18.69
CA GLU A 48 -2.14 -5.23 -18.58
C GLU A 48 -2.39 -5.91 -19.95
N GLY A 49 -2.03 -5.25 -21.06
CA GLY A 49 -2.14 -5.79 -22.43
C GLY A 49 -0.98 -6.69 -22.85
N GLU A 50 0.14 -6.62 -22.14
CA GLU A 50 1.27 -7.52 -22.31
C GLU A 50 1.42 -8.26 -20.99
N GLN A 51 1.15 -9.56 -20.99
CA GLN A 51 1.41 -10.47 -19.88
C GLN A 51 2.93 -10.56 -19.64
N GLY A 52 3.55 -9.44 -19.28
CA GLY A 52 4.93 -9.28 -18.88
C GLY A 52 5.01 -9.71 -17.44
N ASP A 53 5.07 -11.02 -17.26
CA ASP A 53 5.52 -11.73 -16.07
C ASP A 53 5.64 -10.85 -14.81
N LEU A 54 4.52 -10.62 -14.12
CA LEU A 54 4.55 -10.08 -12.74
C LEU A 54 5.37 -11.01 -11.82
N GLY A 55 5.61 -12.26 -12.25
CA GLY A 55 6.58 -13.19 -11.67
C GLY A 55 8.06 -12.84 -11.89
N ALA A 56 8.42 -12.05 -12.91
CA ALA A 56 9.81 -11.65 -13.19
C ALA A 56 10.23 -10.42 -12.39
N ILE A 57 9.29 -9.54 -12.04
CA ILE A 57 9.58 -8.34 -11.24
C ILE A 57 9.52 -8.67 -9.73
N GLY A 58 8.74 -9.67 -9.32
CA GLY A 58 8.60 -10.11 -7.93
C GLY A 58 9.43 -11.34 -7.59
N GLY A 59 10.77 -11.22 -7.52
CA GLY A 59 11.66 -12.35 -7.21
C GLY A 59 11.41 -13.01 -5.84
N THR A 60 10.81 -12.29 -4.88
CA THR A 60 10.31 -12.79 -3.58
C THR A 60 9.32 -11.78 -2.96
N PHE A 61 8.54 -12.17 -1.93
CA PHE A 61 7.66 -11.25 -1.18
C PHE A 61 8.36 -9.95 -0.77
N ILE A 62 9.59 -10.04 -0.27
CA ILE A 62 10.39 -8.87 0.16
C ILE A 62 10.71 -7.95 -1.01
N GLU A 63 11.05 -8.52 -2.18
CA GLU A 63 11.33 -7.74 -3.40
C GLU A 63 10.07 -6.99 -3.86
N THR A 64 8.90 -7.62 -3.81
CA THR A 64 7.61 -6.98 -4.14
C THR A 64 7.31 -5.83 -3.19
N VAL A 65 7.42 -6.05 -1.87
CA VAL A 65 7.19 -5.00 -0.87
C VAL A 65 8.16 -3.83 -1.07
N ARG A 66 9.44 -4.13 -1.32
CA ARG A 66 10.46 -3.13 -1.57
C ARG A 66 10.19 -2.31 -2.83
N ALA A 67 9.86 -2.95 -3.95
CA ALA A 67 9.54 -2.28 -5.20
C ALA A 67 8.35 -1.33 -5.04
N VAL A 68 7.28 -1.79 -4.39
CA VAL A 68 6.11 -0.98 -4.08
C VAL A 68 6.47 0.21 -3.20
N ARG A 69 7.28 0.01 -2.15
CA ARG A 69 7.70 1.06 -1.23
C ARG A 69 8.60 2.11 -1.90
N GLU A 70 9.49 1.69 -2.79
CA GLU A 70 10.32 2.58 -3.61
C GLU A 70 9.44 3.38 -4.58
N MET A 71 8.49 2.75 -5.27
CA MET A 71 7.56 3.40 -6.20
C MET A 71 6.73 4.50 -5.51
N PHE A 72 6.19 4.23 -4.32
CA PHE A 72 5.45 5.21 -3.52
C PHE A 72 6.35 6.24 -2.79
N GLY A 73 7.66 6.00 -2.70
CA GLY A 73 8.60 6.89 -2.01
C GLY A 73 9.31 7.88 -2.93
N SER A 74 9.22 7.70 -4.25
CA SER A 74 10.05 8.42 -5.23
C SER A 74 9.29 9.29 -6.23
N GLY A 75 7.95 9.30 -6.20
CA GLY A 75 7.12 10.13 -7.08
C GLY A 75 6.18 11.04 -6.30
N ASP A 76 6.03 12.29 -6.75
CA ASP A 76 4.88 13.13 -6.45
C ASP A 76 3.62 12.40 -6.94
N LEU A 77 2.87 11.82 -6.02
CA LEU A 77 1.54 11.30 -6.31
C LEU A 77 0.61 12.49 -6.57
N ASP A 78 -0.25 12.37 -7.58
CA ASP A 78 -1.31 13.35 -7.77
C ASP A 78 -2.23 13.35 -6.53
N PRO A 79 -2.70 14.51 -6.04
CA PRO A 79 -3.54 14.61 -4.84
C PRO A 79 -4.78 13.72 -4.85
N ASP A 80 -5.35 13.42 -6.03
CA ASP A 80 -6.49 12.50 -6.15
C ASP A 80 -6.08 11.05 -5.84
N THR A 81 -4.91 10.64 -6.35
CA THR A 81 -4.33 9.31 -6.10
C THR A 81 -3.93 9.16 -4.64
N GLU A 82 -3.31 10.19 -4.04
CA GLU A 82 -2.98 10.19 -2.62
C GLU A 82 -4.23 10.03 -1.76
N ALA A 83 -5.31 10.77 -2.04
CA ALA A 83 -6.57 10.68 -1.30
C ALA A 83 -7.21 9.28 -1.37
N LEU A 84 -7.22 8.66 -2.56
CA LEU A 84 -7.72 7.30 -2.75
C LEU A 84 -6.89 6.27 -1.95
N LEU A 85 -5.56 6.36 -2.03
CA LEU A 85 -4.66 5.50 -1.30
C LEU A 85 -4.77 5.70 0.22
N ARG A 86 -4.91 6.95 0.67
CA ARG A 86 -5.15 7.30 2.07
C ARG A 86 -6.38 6.59 2.63
N ALA A 87 -7.49 6.65 1.90
CA ALA A 87 -8.73 5.95 2.27
C ALA A 87 -8.55 4.42 2.28
N ARG A 88 -7.83 3.87 1.29
CA ARG A 88 -7.53 2.43 1.21
C ARG A 88 -6.67 1.96 2.40
N PHE A 89 -5.62 2.69 2.73
CA PHE A 89 -4.75 2.39 3.87
C PHE A 89 -5.50 2.48 5.20
N ALA A 90 -6.25 3.56 5.42
CA ALA A 90 -7.06 3.71 6.64
C ALA A 90 -8.07 2.55 6.80
N THR A 91 -8.71 2.14 5.70
CA THR A 91 -9.63 0.99 5.69
C THR A 91 -8.90 -0.30 6.02
N TYR A 92 -7.80 -0.60 5.32
CA TYR A 92 -7.03 -1.83 5.54
C TYR A 92 -6.50 -1.94 6.97
N ILE A 93 -5.95 -0.86 7.50
CA ILE A 93 -5.49 -0.78 8.88
C ILE A 93 -6.65 -1.07 9.84
N ARG A 94 -7.81 -0.42 9.66
CA ARG A 94 -9.00 -0.64 10.49
C ARG A 94 -9.52 -2.08 10.44
N GLU A 95 -9.47 -2.73 9.28
CA GLU A 95 -9.90 -4.13 9.11
C GLU A 95 -8.92 -5.15 9.71
N HIS A 96 -7.64 -4.79 9.87
CA HIS A 96 -6.57 -5.74 10.21
C HIS A 96 -5.76 -5.43 11.47
N GLN A 97 -5.89 -4.25 12.09
CA GLN A 97 -5.29 -3.93 13.40
C GLN A 97 -6.14 -4.40 14.59
N ASP A 98 -7.45 -4.63 14.41
CA ASP A 98 -8.37 -5.03 15.49
C ASP A 98 -8.48 -6.57 15.66
N GLY A 99 -7.48 -7.33 15.19
CA GLY A 99 -7.47 -8.81 15.17
C GLY A 99 -6.44 -9.44 16.09
#